data_AF-A0A961R5Z2-F1
#
_entry.id   AF-A0A961R5Z2-F1
#
_cell.length_a   1.000
_cell.length_b   1.000
_cell.length_c   1.000
_cell.angle_alpha   90.00
_cell.angle_beta   90.00
_cell.angle_gamma   90.00
#
_symmetry.space_group_name_H-M   'P 1'
#
loop_
_entity.id
_entity.type
_entity.pdbx_description
1 polymer ?
#
loop_
_entity_poly.entity_id
_entity_poly.type
_entity_poly.pdbx_seq_one_letter_code
_entity_poly.pdbx_strand_id
1 'polypeptide(L)'
;IAGQQHLTAEAGNRTITLADHAGTLEDLLLMPELSAVLHAGSDITAIRRTLAKRQGKRVPVIDPACHPELLFGEKVVSEDTTASGGNASLLASVG
;
A
#
# COMPACT_ATOMS: atom_id res chain seq x y z
N ILE A 1 -12.12 0.78 13.86
CA ILE A 1 -12.08 -0.66 13.50
C ILE A 1 -13.05 -0.98 12.36
N ALA A 2 -14.36 -0.70 12.48
CA ALA A 2 -15.34 -0.97 11.41
C ALA A 2 -15.07 -0.25 10.07
N GLY A 3 -14.64 1.01 10.10
CA GLY A 3 -14.32 1.77 8.87
C GLY A 3 -13.06 1.30 8.13
N GLN A 4 -12.13 0.61 8.79
CA GLN A 4 -10.90 0.14 8.17
C GLN A 4 -11.09 -1.16 7.38
N GLN A 5 -12.04 -2.01 7.77
CA GLN A 5 -12.30 -3.26 7.06
C GLN A 5 -13.03 -3.03 5.72
N HIS A 6 -13.86 -1.98 5.63
CA HIS A 6 -14.65 -1.68 4.43
C HIS A 6 -13.80 -1.25 3.23
N LEU A 7 -12.78 -0.39 3.44
CA LEU A 7 -11.88 0.09 2.38
C LEU A 7 -10.99 -1.00 1.77
N THR A 8 -10.69 -2.06 2.52
CA THR A 8 -9.78 -3.12 2.04
C THR A 8 -10.43 -4.09 1.06
N ALA A 9 -11.74 -4.32 1.18
CA ALA A 9 -12.48 -5.25 0.32
C ALA A 9 -12.64 -4.75 -1.12
N GLU A 10 -12.82 -3.44 -1.32
CA GLU A 10 -12.99 -2.84 -2.67
C GLU A 10 -11.68 -2.77 -3.47
N ALA A 11 -10.53 -2.71 -2.79
CA ALA A 11 -9.20 -2.66 -3.42
C ALA A 11 -8.65 -4.03 -3.82
N GLY A 12 -9.37 -5.13 -3.54
CA GLY A 12 -8.89 -6.50 -3.75
C GLY A 12 -7.82 -6.97 -2.76
N ASN A 13 -7.53 -6.18 -1.71
CA ASN A 13 -6.53 -6.49 -0.71
C ASN A 13 -7.14 -7.30 0.45
N ARG A 14 -6.49 -8.40 0.83
CA ARG A 14 -6.90 -9.18 2.01
C ARG A 14 -6.26 -8.62 3.27
N THR A 15 -7.09 -8.17 4.21
CA THR A 15 -6.63 -7.80 5.57
C THR A 15 -6.55 -9.03 6.45
N ILE A 16 -5.45 -9.18 7.19
CA ILE A 16 -5.28 -10.22 8.20
C ILE A 16 -4.98 -9.51 9.52
N THR A 17 -5.80 -9.75 10.55
CA THR A 17 -5.51 -9.27 11.90
C THR A 17 -4.85 -10.38 12.71
N LEU A 18 -4.06 -10.01 13.73
CA LEU A 18 -3.45 -10.98 14.64
C LEU A 18 -4.48 -11.80 15.41
N ALA A 19 -5.68 -11.25 15.66
CA ALA A 19 -6.75 -11.94 16.36
C ALA A 19 -7.39 -13.04 15.49
N ASP A 20 -7.37 -12.88 14.16
CA ASP A 20 -8.03 -13.78 13.22
C ASP A 20 -7.10 -14.85 12.63
N HIS A 21 -5.82 -14.87 13.04
CA HIS A 21 -4.82 -15.81 12.53
C HIS A 21 -4.38 -16.82 13.59
N ALA A 22 -4.48 -18.11 13.28
CA ALA A 22 -4.09 -19.19 14.19
C ALA A 22 -2.56 -19.38 14.33
N GLY A 23 -1.75 -18.72 13.50
CA GLY A 23 -0.29 -18.79 13.52
C GLY A 23 0.37 -17.70 14.37
N THR A 24 1.70 -17.69 14.38
CA THR A 24 2.47 -16.68 15.12
C THR A 24 2.54 -15.36 14.35
N LEU A 25 2.87 -14.26 15.05
CA LEU A 25 3.18 -12.98 14.40
C LEU A 25 4.34 -13.14 13.39
N GLU A 26 5.35 -13.95 13.71
CA GLU A 26 6.47 -14.18 12.80
C GLU A 26 6.01 -14.86 11.50
N ASP A 27 5.11 -15.84 11.57
CA ASP A 27 4.56 -16.52 10.40
C ASP A 27 3.85 -15.53 9.45
N LEU A 28 3.04 -14.61 10.01
CA LEU A 28 2.38 -13.56 9.25
C LEU A 28 3.38 -12.59 8.61
N LEU A 29 4.38 -12.15 9.37
CA LEU A 29 5.41 -11.23 8.88
C LEU A 29 6.28 -11.86 7.79
N LEU A 30 6.36 -13.18 7.70
CA LEU A 30 7.15 -13.89 6.69
C LEU A 30 6.34 -14.35 5.47
N MET A 31 5.02 -14.08 5.41
CA MET A 31 4.17 -14.44 4.26
C MET A 31 4.67 -13.79 2.95
N PRO A 32 4.99 -14.54 1.89
CA PRO A 32 5.54 -13.99 0.65
C PRO A 32 4.70 -12.87 0.02
N GLU A 33 3.37 -12.95 0.14
CA GLU A 33 2.39 -12.05 -0.45
C GLU A 33 2.15 -10.77 0.38
N LEU A 34 2.75 -10.68 1.57
CA LEU A 34 2.58 -9.53 2.46
C LEU A 34 3.05 -8.23 1.78
N SER A 35 2.14 -7.25 1.69
CA SER A 35 2.38 -6.00 0.97
C SER A 35 2.60 -4.80 1.89
N ALA A 36 2.05 -4.79 3.11
CA ALA A 36 2.24 -3.75 4.11
C ALA A 36 1.88 -4.28 5.51
N VAL A 37 2.41 -3.64 6.56
CA VAL A 37 2.02 -3.89 7.96
C VAL A 37 1.50 -2.60 8.56
N LEU A 38 0.27 -2.64 9.09
CA LEU A 38 -0.27 -1.56 9.91
C LEU A 38 0.10 -1.83 11.36
N HIS A 39 0.80 -0.88 11.98
CA HIS A 39 1.23 -1.00 13.36
C HIS A 39 0.95 0.30 14.11
N ALA A 40 0.23 0.18 15.22
CA ALA A 40 0.03 1.24 16.19
C ALA A 40 0.58 0.73 17.54
N GLY A 41 1.70 1.28 18.01
CA GLY A 41 2.36 0.81 19.23
C GLY A 41 3.83 1.18 19.34
N SER A 42 4.50 0.72 20.41
CA SER A 42 5.88 1.07 20.75
C SER A 42 6.94 0.07 20.25
N ASP A 43 6.60 -1.22 20.07
CA ASP A 43 7.58 -2.25 19.70
C ASP A 43 7.68 -2.48 18.18
N ILE A 44 7.95 -1.40 17.45
CA ILE A 44 8.15 -1.46 16.00
C ILE A 44 9.46 -2.16 15.60
N THR A 45 10.43 -2.22 16.52
CA THR A 45 11.78 -2.75 16.27
C THR A 45 11.75 -4.25 16.01
N ALA A 46 10.99 -5.02 16.81
CA ALA A 46 10.84 -6.45 16.61
C ALA A 46 10.23 -6.78 15.25
N ILE A 47 9.15 -6.09 14.87
CA ILE A 47 8.48 -6.23 13.57
C ILE A 47 9.44 -5.94 12.42
N ARG A 48 10.14 -4.80 12.47
CA ARG A 48 11.12 -4.41 11.43
C ARG A 48 12.26 -5.41 11.31
N ARG A 49 12.75 -5.97 12.42
CA ARG A 49 13.82 -6.99 12.41
C ARG A 49 13.36 -8.28 11.75
N THR A 50 12.15 -8.75 12.02
CA THR A 50 11.59 -9.94 11.38
C THR A 50 11.37 -9.71 9.89
N LEU A 51 10.78 -8.57 9.50
CA LEU A 51 10.58 -8.23 8.09
C LEU A 51 11.91 -8.11 7.32
N ALA A 52 12.99 -7.66 7.97
CA ALA A 52 14.31 -7.58 7.35
C ALA A 52 14.93 -8.94 7.00
N LYS A 53 14.43 -10.04 7.57
CA LYS A 53 14.84 -11.41 7.20
C LYS A 53 14.21 -11.88 5.89
N ARG A 54 13.15 -11.21 5.41
CA ARG A 54 12.44 -11.61 4.19
C ARG A 54 13.34 -11.46 2.98
N GLN A 55 13.30 -12.45 2.10
CA GLN A 55 13.83 -12.33 0.76
C GLN A 55 12.76 -11.72 -0.16
N GLY A 56 13.14 -10.75 -0.98
CA GLY A 56 12.23 -10.09 -1.93
C GLY A 56 11.88 -8.66 -1.55
N LYS A 57 10.63 -8.24 -1.83
CA LYS A 57 10.21 -6.84 -1.67
C LYS A 57 10.27 -6.41 -0.21
N ARG A 58 10.76 -5.19 0.03
CA ARG A 58 10.68 -4.53 1.34
C ARG A 58 9.23 -4.20 1.65
N VAL A 59 8.77 -4.62 2.83
CA VAL A 59 7.41 -4.39 3.30
C VAL A 59 7.41 -3.14 4.18
N PRO A 60 6.60 -2.11 3.88
CA PRO A 60 6.47 -0.93 4.72
C PRO A 60 5.73 -1.28 6.02
N VAL A 61 6.20 -0.68 7.13
CA VAL A 61 5.49 -0.68 8.41
C VAL A 61 4.94 0.72 8.61
N ILE A 62 3.62 0.84 8.60
CA ILE A 62 2.88 2.10 8.53
C ILE A 62 2.18 2.33 9.86
N ASP A 63 2.38 3.51 10.42
CA ASP A 63 1.49 4.06 11.43
C ASP A 63 0.46 4.94 10.72
N PRO A 64 -0.80 4.49 10.56
CA PRO A 64 -1.81 5.23 9.81
C PRO A 64 -2.26 6.51 10.53
N ALA A 65 -1.94 6.71 11.82
CA ALA A 65 -2.22 7.96 12.52
C ALA A 65 -1.23 9.06 12.15
N CYS A 66 0.03 8.69 11.83
CA CYS A 66 1.07 9.64 11.44
C CYS A 66 1.21 9.78 9.92
N HIS A 67 1.03 8.69 9.18
CA HIS A 67 1.31 8.60 7.74
C HIS A 67 0.18 7.90 6.95
N PRO A 68 -1.05 8.46 6.95
CA PRO A 68 -2.18 7.87 6.22
C PRO A 68 -1.96 7.83 4.70
N GLU A 69 -1.11 8.69 4.14
CA GLU A 69 -0.75 8.72 2.72
C GLU A 69 -0.11 7.42 2.23
N LEU A 70 0.57 6.68 3.12
CA LEU A 70 1.22 5.41 2.77
C LEU A 70 0.26 4.24 2.61
N LEU A 71 -1.03 4.44 2.90
CA LEU A 71 -2.08 3.44 2.65
C LEU A 71 -2.47 3.32 1.17
N PHE A 72 -2.01 4.27 0.34
CA PHE A 72 -2.34 4.34 -1.07
C PHE A 72 -1.14 3.96 -1.93
N GLY A 73 -1.39 3.18 -2.99
CA GLY A 73 -0.40 2.93 -4.03
C GLY A 73 -0.47 4.01 -5.10
N GLU A 74 0.63 4.70 -5.37
CA GLU A 74 0.70 5.66 -6.46
C GLU A 74 0.85 4.94 -7.80
N LYS A 75 0.11 5.40 -8.81
CA LYS A 75 0.27 4.98 -10.21
C LYS A 75 0.35 6.22 -11.09
N VAL A 76 1.43 6.34 -11.85
CA VAL A 76 1.64 7.43 -12.80
C VAL A 76 1.39 6.92 -14.22
N VAL A 77 0.60 7.67 -14.98
CA VAL A 77 0.35 7.43 -16.40
C VAL A 77 0.68 8.71 -17.15
N SER A 78 1.45 8.59 -18.22
CA SER A 78 1.81 9.70 -19.10
C SER A 78 1.34 9.36 -20.50
N GLU A 79 0.47 10.21 -21.04
CA GLU A 79 -0.12 10.04 -22.36
C GLU A 79 0.42 11.13 -23.28
N ASP A 80 0.89 10.74 -24.47
CA ASP A 80 1.23 11.69 -25.52
C ASP A 80 -0.06 12.20 -26.18
N THR A 81 -0.55 13.33 -25.69
CA THR A 81 -1.76 13.99 -26.21
C THR A 81 -1.57 14.58 -27.61
N THR A 82 -0.35 14.53 -28.16
CA THR A 82 -0.01 14.97 -29.52
C THR A 82 0.26 13.82 -30.49
N ALA A 83 0.08 12.56 -30.06
CA ALA A 83 0.39 11.38 -30.87
C ALA A 83 -0.35 11.32 -32.22
N SER A 84 -1.51 11.98 -32.34
CA SER A 84 -2.27 12.11 -33.60
C SER A 84 -1.77 13.24 -34.52
N GLY A 85 -0.70 13.95 -34.16
CA GLY A 85 -0.07 14.99 -34.98
C GLY A 85 -0.51 16.42 -34.69
N GLY A 86 -1.24 16.67 -33.59
CA GLY A 86 -1.66 18.02 -33.22
C GLY A 86 -2.09 18.12 -31.76
N ASN A 87 -2.05 19.34 -31.20
CA ASN A 87 -2.51 19.61 -29.85
C ASN A 87 -3.88 20.32 -29.90
N ALA A 88 -4.94 19.55 -29.65
CA ALA A 88 -6.31 20.05 -29.71
C ALA A 88 -6.56 21.22 -28.74
N SER A 89 -5.96 21.18 -27.53
CA SER A 89 -6.09 22.27 -26.55
C SER A 89 -5.45 23.57 -27.04
N LEU A 90 -4.29 23.50 -27.71
CA LEU A 90 -3.68 24.68 -28.32
C LEU A 90 -4.54 25.22 -29.46
N LEU A 91 -5.08 24.36 -30.32
CA LEU A 91 -5.96 24.78 -31.43
C LEU A 91 -7.24 25.47 -30.95
N ALA A 92 -7.81 25.05 -29.82
CA ALA A 92 -8.99 25.68 -29.24
C ALA A 92 -8.71 27.05 -28.60
N SER A 93 -7.46 27.35 -28.23
CA SER A 93 -7.08 28.60 -27.54
C SER A 93 -6.90 29.82 -28.44
N VAL A 94 -6.87 29.62 -29.76
CA VAL A 94 -6.65 30.67 -30.77
C VAL A 94 -7.88 30.94 -31.64
N GLY A 95 -9.05 30.42 -31.23
CA GLY A 95 -10.35 30.58 -31.89
C GLY A 95 -11.23 31.66 -31.27
#